data_AF-A0A178K8L8-F1
#
_entry.id   AF-A0A178K8L8-F1
#
_cell.length_a   1.000
_cell.length_b   1.000
_cell.length_c   1.000
_cell.angle_alpha   90.00
_cell.angle_beta   90.00
_cell.angle_gamma   90.00
#
_symmetry.space_group_name_H-M   'P 1'
#
loop_
_entity.id
_entity.type
_entity.pdbx_description
1 polymer ?
#
loop_
_entity_poly.entity_id
_entity_poly.type
_entity_poly.pdbx_seq_one_letter_code
_entity_poly.pdbx_strand_id
1 'polypeptide(L)'
;MVNLLYDGIKRMRLRKALLLCAGLFALNVHAQPNIPTPANWNFPDIADSARVIAPTNIAGIPFNEYGLAYSQDILANLDVLNLPATELQKYADVVTHAYPDATAERGMPDDCSQLPFEDLNETSFANIAYISINAIKTNNRQSAANCLLYLQTNLKESVRE
;
A
#
# COMPACT_ATOMS: atom_id res chain seq x y z
N MET A 1 -63.61 8.21 -46.41
CA MET A 1 -64.92 7.58 -46.16
C MET A 1 -64.85 6.80 -44.85
N VAL A 2 -65.68 7.21 -43.88
CA VAL A 2 -66.52 6.37 -43.00
C VAL A 2 -65.76 5.42 -42.04
N ASN A 3 -65.60 5.78 -40.76
CA ASN A 3 -66.52 5.64 -39.61
C ASN A 3 -66.61 4.21 -39.02
N LEU A 4 -66.63 4.18 -37.68
CA LEU A 4 -67.31 3.27 -36.73
C LEU A 4 -66.31 2.81 -35.64
N LEU A 5 -66.25 3.39 -34.44
CA LEU A 5 -67.22 3.43 -33.34
C LEU A 5 -67.77 2.05 -32.92
N TYR A 6 -67.83 1.89 -31.59
CA TYR A 6 -68.38 0.81 -30.74
C TYR A 6 -67.41 -0.32 -30.36
N ASP A 7 -66.80 -0.30 -29.18
CA ASP A 7 -67.35 -0.33 -27.80
C ASP A 7 -67.75 -1.75 -27.38
N GLY A 8 -67.16 -2.20 -26.27
CA GLY A 8 -67.13 -3.58 -25.81
C GLY A 8 -66.74 -3.66 -24.33
N ILE A 9 -67.54 -3.00 -23.49
CA ILE A 9 -67.46 -3.06 -22.03
C ILE A 9 -67.72 -4.50 -21.55
N LYS A 10 -66.81 -5.09 -20.76
CA LYS A 10 -67.18 -5.85 -19.55
C LYS A 10 -66.04 -6.03 -18.55
N ARG A 11 -66.16 -5.22 -17.49
CA ARG A 11 -65.65 -5.29 -16.12
C ARG A 11 -65.09 -6.66 -15.67
N MET A 12 -63.89 -6.66 -15.08
CA MET A 12 -63.72 -7.24 -13.75
C MET A 12 -62.48 -6.71 -13.03
N ARG A 13 -62.71 -6.37 -11.76
CA ARG A 13 -61.76 -5.84 -10.78
C ARG A 13 -60.64 -6.86 -10.53
N LEU A 14 -59.39 -6.42 -10.43
CA LEU A 14 -58.52 -6.85 -9.34
C LEU A 14 -57.44 -5.80 -9.05
N ARG A 15 -57.18 -5.69 -7.75
CA ARG A 15 -56.52 -4.60 -7.04
C ARG A 15 -55.01 -4.86 -6.94
N LYS A 16 -54.25 -3.76 -6.83
CA LYS A 16 -53.03 -3.58 -6.03
C LYS A 16 -51.78 -4.40 -6.42
N ALA A 17 -50.75 -3.68 -6.86
CA ALA A 17 -49.43 -3.73 -6.22
C ALA A 17 -48.61 -2.52 -6.69
N LEU A 18 -48.74 -1.39 -5.97
CA LEU A 18 -47.75 -0.33 -6.03
C LEU A 18 -46.55 -0.83 -5.21
N LEU A 19 -45.54 -1.39 -5.87
CA LEU A 19 -44.27 -1.69 -5.21
C LEU A 19 -43.56 -0.35 -4.96
N LEU A 20 -43.61 0.12 -3.71
CA LEU A 20 -42.66 1.09 -3.21
C LEU A 20 -41.28 0.41 -3.18
N CYS A 21 -40.41 0.74 -4.14
CA CYS A 21 -38.97 0.55 -3.97
C CYS A 21 -38.48 1.59 -2.95
N ALA A 22 -38.65 1.28 -1.66
CA ALA A 22 -37.90 1.94 -0.61
C ALA A 22 -36.43 1.55 -0.78
N GLY A 23 -35.67 2.39 -1.47
CA GLY A 23 -34.22 2.26 -1.56
C GLY A 23 -33.64 2.36 -0.16
N LEU A 24 -33.22 1.21 0.39
CA LEU A 24 -32.30 1.19 1.52
C LEU A 24 -30.99 1.82 1.03
N PHE A 25 -30.77 3.09 1.39
CA PHE A 25 -29.42 3.61 1.47
C PHE A 25 -28.73 2.86 2.60
N ALA A 26 -28.00 1.80 2.24
CA ALA A 26 -27.01 1.21 3.13
C ALA A 26 -25.99 2.31 3.46
N LEU A 27 -26.06 2.83 4.68
CA LEU A 27 -24.99 3.65 5.24
C LEU A 27 -23.74 2.77 5.30
N ASN A 28 -22.88 2.88 4.29
CA ASN A 28 -21.54 2.32 4.32
C ASN A 28 -20.75 3.07 5.39
N VAL A 29 -20.82 2.59 6.63
CA VAL A 29 -19.82 2.90 7.65
C VAL A 29 -18.51 2.35 7.12
N HIS A 30 -17.71 3.21 6.46
CA HIS A 30 -16.33 2.90 6.14
C HIS A 30 -15.60 2.81 7.47
N ALA A 31 -15.45 1.59 7.99
CA ALA A 31 -14.47 1.31 9.03
C ALA A 31 -13.12 1.79 8.50
N GLN A 32 -12.53 2.79 9.16
CA GLN A 32 -11.16 3.19 8.84
C GLN A 32 -10.28 1.96 9.05
N PRO A 33 -9.43 1.61 8.07
CA PRO A 33 -8.57 0.46 8.23
C PRO A 33 -7.69 0.68 9.46
N ASN A 34 -7.57 -0.34 10.31
CA ASN A 34 -6.70 -0.28 11.48
C ASN A 34 -5.25 -0.29 10.99
N ILE A 35 -4.58 0.87 11.04
CA ILE A 35 -3.20 1.02 10.58
C ILE A 35 -2.28 0.80 11.79
N PRO A 36 -1.47 -0.27 11.80
CA PRO A 36 -0.53 -0.52 12.88
C PRO A 36 0.46 0.64 13.03
N THR A 37 0.68 1.07 14.26
CA THR A 37 1.71 2.05 14.62
C THR A 37 2.53 1.50 15.79
N PRO A 38 3.86 1.70 15.80
CA PRO A 38 4.68 1.25 16.91
C PRO A 38 4.46 2.16 18.13
N ALA A 39 4.60 1.59 19.34
CA ALA A 39 4.48 2.37 20.57
C ALA A 39 5.64 3.37 20.76
N ASN A 40 6.82 3.05 20.23
CA ASN A 40 8.00 3.91 20.21
C ASN A 40 8.89 3.54 19.01
N TRP A 41 9.89 4.37 18.71
CA TRP A 41 10.81 4.18 17.58
C TRP A 41 12.23 3.77 18.00
N ASN A 42 12.39 3.28 19.24
CA ASN A 42 13.70 2.98 19.78
C ASN A 42 14.06 1.52 19.51
N PHE A 43 15.31 1.29 19.09
CA PHE A 43 15.88 -0.05 19.03
C PHE A 43 16.41 -0.46 20.42
N PRO A 44 16.28 -1.74 20.82
CA PRO A 44 15.73 -2.86 20.03
C PRO A 44 14.19 -2.98 20.07
N ASP A 45 13.50 -2.26 20.96
CA ASP A 45 12.07 -2.43 21.26
C ASP A 45 11.15 -2.42 20.03
N ILE A 46 11.36 -1.50 19.08
CA ILE A 46 10.56 -1.41 17.85
C ILE A 46 10.73 -2.65 16.96
N ALA A 47 11.94 -3.21 16.89
CA ALA A 47 12.19 -4.41 16.10
C ALA A 47 11.53 -5.62 16.75
N ASP A 48 11.58 -5.72 18.08
CA ASP A 48 10.92 -6.78 18.82
C ASP A 48 9.40 -6.73 18.69
N SER A 49 8.79 -5.55 18.81
CA SER A 49 7.35 -5.39 18.58
C SER A 49 6.98 -5.68 17.12
N ALA A 50 7.82 -5.27 16.17
CA ALA A 50 7.62 -5.54 14.75
C ALA A 50 7.65 -7.03 14.44
N ARG A 51 8.56 -7.82 15.04
CA ARG A 51 8.65 -9.29 14.83
C ARG A 51 7.40 -10.04 15.29
N VAL A 52 6.66 -9.52 16.27
CA VAL A 52 5.37 -10.10 16.69
C VAL A 52 4.32 -9.98 15.59
N ILE A 53 4.38 -8.91 14.81
CA ILE A 53 3.44 -8.63 13.71
C ILE A 53 3.89 -9.28 12.42
N ALA A 54 5.17 -9.15 12.08
CA ALA A 54 5.81 -9.64 10.87
C ALA A 54 7.03 -10.50 11.23
N PRO A 55 6.84 -11.79 11.59
CA PRO A 55 7.94 -12.66 12.02
C PRO A 55 8.89 -13.03 10.87
N THR A 56 8.43 -12.95 9.63
CA THR A 56 9.18 -13.26 8.41
C THR A 56 8.95 -12.19 7.36
N ASN A 57 9.90 -12.03 6.44
CA ASN A 57 9.67 -11.22 5.24
C ASN A 57 8.66 -11.89 4.29
N ILE A 58 8.37 -11.24 3.16
CA ILE A 58 7.44 -11.78 2.16
C ILE A 58 7.92 -13.09 1.49
N ALA A 59 9.21 -13.41 1.58
CA ALA A 59 9.79 -14.66 1.07
C ALA A 59 9.74 -15.79 2.12
N GLY A 60 9.18 -15.54 3.31
CA GLY A 60 9.10 -16.50 4.41
C GLY A 60 10.41 -16.66 5.19
N ILE A 61 11.38 -15.76 5.01
CA ILE A 61 12.66 -15.78 5.72
C ILE A 61 12.50 -15.01 7.05
N PRO A 62 12.86 -15.62 8.19
CA PRO A 62 12.83 -14.93 9.48
C PRO A 62 13.80 -13.75 9.53
N PHE A 63 13.41 -12.68 10.23
CA PHE A 63 14.30 -11.56 10.50
C PHE A 63 15.33 -11.91 11.59
N ASN A 64 16.58 -11.53 11.37
CA ASN A 64 17.66 -11.66 12.36
C ASN A 64 17.52 -10.62 13.49
N GLU A 65 18.47 -10.59 14.42
CA GLU A 65 18.50 -9.67 15.58
C GLU A 65 18.54 -8.17 15.19
N TYR A 66 19.08 -7.85 14.02
CA TYR A 66 19.11 -6.48 13.46
C TYR A 66 17.82 -6.10 12.73
N GLY A 67 16.87 -7.03 12.60
CA GLY A 67 15.61 -6.80 11.90
C GLY A 67 15.72 -6.97 10.38
N LEU A 68 16.75 -7.67 9.89
CA LEU A 68 16.98 -7.92 8.47
C LEU A 68 16.78 -9.41 8.15
N ALA A 69 16.12 -9.71 7.03
CA ALA A 69 15.96 -11.09 6.57
C ALA A 69 17.20 -11.63 5.82
N TYR A 70 18.04 -10.73 5.32
CA TYR A 70 19.26 -11.05 4.57
C TYR A 70 20.49 -10.44 5.24
N SER A 71 21.66 -11.02 4.99
CA SER A 71 22.93 -10.49 5.51
C SER A 71 23.33 -9.18 4.84
N GLN A 72 24.18 -8.40 5.51
CA GLN A 72 24.72 -7.16 4.95
C GLN A 72 25.46 -7.40 3.63
N ASP A 73 26.19 -8.51 3.49
CA ASP A 73 26.87 -8.86 2.23
C ASP A 73 25.89 -9.05 1.07
N ILE A 74 24.71 -9.62 1.32
CA ILE A 74 23.68 -9.76 0.29
C ILE A 74 23.12 -8.39 -0.06
N LEU A 75 22.81 -7.58 0.96
CA LEU A 75 22.23 -6.25 0.78
C LEU A 75 23.17 -5.32 -0.01
N ALA A 76 24.46 -5.28 0.34
CA ALA A 76 25.46 -4.44 -0.31
C ALA A 76 25.75 -4.80 -1.78
N ASN A 77 25.28 -5.96 -2.25
CA ASN A 77 25.42 -6.40 -3.63
C ASN A 77 24.10 -6.32 -4.43
N LEU A 78 23.05 -5.71 -3.86
CA LEU A 78 21.77 -5.57 -4.56
C LEU A 78 21.89 -4.54 -5.69
N ASP A 79 21.42 -4.94 -6.88
CA ASP A 79 21.22 -4.01 -8.00
C ASP A 79 19.95 -3.18 -7.78
N VAL A 80 19.99 -2.29 -6.79
CA VAL A 80 18.84 -1.48 -6.36
C VAL A 80 18.33 -0.53 -7.43
N LEU A 81 19.17 -0.23 -8.42
CA LEU A 81 18.80 0.65 -9.52
C LEU A 81 17.93 -0.09 -10.55
N ASN A 82 18.17 -1.38 -10.79
CA ASN A 82 17.47 -2.12 -11.85
C ASN A 82 16.42 -3.10 -11.35
N LEU A 83 16.47 -3.52 -10.08
CA LEU A 83 15.46 -4.42 -9.54
C LEU A 83 14.08 -3.75 -9.45
N PRO A 84 13.00 -4.44 -9.89
CA PRO A 84 11.65 -3.92 -9.75
C PRO A 84 11.22 -3.92 -8.27
N ALA A 85 10.26 -3.06 -7.93
CA ALA A 85 9.72 -2.94 -6.58
C ALA A 85 9.28 -4.30 -5.99
N THR A 86 8.71 -5.18 -6.82
CA THR A 86 8.22 -6.50 -6.42
C THR A 86 9.32 -7.44 -5.93
N GLU A 87 10.55 -7.24 -6.41
CA GLU A 87 11.73 -7.97 -5.98
C GLU A 87 12.43 -7.26 -4.82
N LEU A 88 12.57 -5.93 -4.89
CA LEU A 88 13.22 -5.13 -3.84
C LEU A 88 12.52 -5.23 -2.48
N GLN A 89 11.18 -5.29 -2.46
CA GLN A 89 10.42 -5.36 -1.21
C GLN A 89 10.81 -6.56 -0.31
N LYS A 90 11.41 -7.62 -0.87
CA LYS A 90 11.88 -8.79 -0.09
C LYS A 90 12.94 -8.41 0.95
N TYR A 91 13.70 -7.37 0.67
CA TYR A 91 14.86 -6.94 1.46
C TYR A 91 14.54 -5.85 2.48
N ALA A 92 13.28 -5.43 2.58
CA ALA A 92 12.86 -4.42 3.56
C ALA A 92 13.03 -4.96 4.98
N ASP A 93 13.31 -4.06 5.91
CA ASP A 93 13.47 -4.41 7.32
C ASP A 93 12.13 -4.82 7.97
N VAL A 94 12.24 -5.41 9.16
CA VAL A 94 11.10 -5.88 9.94
C VAL A 94 10.14 -4.76 10.34
N VAL A 95 10.66 -3.57 10.61
CA VAL A 95 9.85 -2.41 11.04
C VAL A 95 8.94 -1.97 9.91
N THR A 96 9.46 -1.92 8.69
CA THR A 96 8.71 -1.57 7.50
C THR A 96 7.68 -2.63 7.14
N HIS A 97 8.00 -3.91 7.34
CA HIS A 97 7.03 -4.99 7.18
C HIS A 97 5.86 -4.89 8.16
N ALA A 98 6.12 -4.55 9.42
CA ALA A 98 5.10 -4.44 10.45
C ALA A 98 4.29 -3.13 10.37
N TYR A 99 4.94 -2.03 9.97
CA TYR A 99 4.40 -0.67 10.06
C TYR A 99 4.68 0.16 8.79
N PRO A 100 4.23 -0.26 7.59
CA PRO A 100 4.59 0.40 6.34
C PRO A 100 4.12 1.86 6.29
N ASP A 101 2.89 2.15 6.70
CA ASP A 101 2.36 3.52 6.71
C ASP A 101 3.05 4.42 7.74
N ALA A 102 3.30 3.92 8.95
CA ALA A 102 3.98 4.69 9.98
C ALA A 102 5.44 4.99 9.59
N THR A 103 6.09 4.04 8.90
CA THR A 103 7.44 4.22 8.36
C THR A 103 7.45 5.25 7.24
N ALA A 104 6.45 5.22 6.34
CA ALA A 104 6.29 6.23 5.31
C ALA A 104 6.13 7.63 5.91
N GLU A 105 5.21 7.79 6.87
CA GLU A 105 4.91 9.08 7.52
C GLU A 105 6.09 9.65 8.31
N ARG A 106 7.00 8.79 8.78
CA ARG A 106 8.19 9.23 9.53
C ARG A 106 9.40 9.49 8.64
N GLY A 107 9.63 8.63 7.65
CA GLY A 107 10.90 8.53 6.94
C GLY A 107 10.88 9.06 5.52
N MET A 108 9.71 9.27 4.92
CA MET A 108 9.62 9.76 3.55
C MET A 108 9.34 11.26 3.53
N PRO A 109 10.16 12.08 2.85
CA PRO A 109 9.82 13.46 2.61
C PRO A 109 8.65 13.56 1.63
N ASP A 110 7.95 14.69 1.66
CA ASP A 110 6.91 15.01 0.67
C ASP A 110 7.48 15.08 -0.76
N ASP A 111 8.77 15.41 -0.89
CA ASP A 111 9.52 15.50 -2.14
C ASP A 111 10.81 14.68 -2.07
N CYS A 112 10.88 13.62 -2.86
CA CYS A 112 12.03 12.70 -2.87
C CYS A 112 13.29 13.25 -3.53
N SER A 113 13.22 14.41 -4.19
CA SER A 113 14.42 15.12 -4.64
C SER A 113 15.24 15.70 -3.48
N GLN A 114 14.65 15.77 -2.29
CA GLN A 114 15.28 16.27 -1.08
C GLN A 114 16.06 15.19 -0.31
N LEU A 115 15.96 13.91 -0.71
CA LEU A 115 16.73 12.84 -0.09
C LEU A 115 18.20 12.93 -0.53
N PRO A 116 19.14 13.13 0.40
CA PRO A 116 20.56 13.09 0.07
C PRO A 116 20.92 11.68 -0.39
N PHE A 117 21.58 11.55 -1.54
CA PHE A 117 21.95 10.23 -2.05
C PHE A 117 22.94 9.52 -1.13
N GLU A 118 23.79 10.25 -0.40
CA GLU A 118 24.69 9.68 0.61
C GLU A 118 23.98 9.00 1.79
N ASP A 119 22.71 9.34 2.04
CA ASP A 119 21.90 8.75 3.12
C ASP A 119 21.11 7.53 2.66
N LEU A 120 21.17 7.20 1.36
CA LEU A 120 20.47 6.05 0.80
C LEU A 120 21.38 4.83 0.74
N ASN A 121 20.88 3.73 1.30
CA ASN A 121 21.47 2.40 1.16
C ASN A 121 20.42 1.44 0.60
N GLU A 122 20.81 0.19 0.40
CA GLU A 122 19.96 -0.80 -0.25
C GLU A 122 18.70 -1.12 0.57
N THR A 123 18.78 -1.05 1.90
CA THR A 123 17.62 -1.17 2.78
C THR A 123 16.66 0.01 2.61
N SER A 124 17.13 1.24 2.40
CA SER A 124 16.28 2.40 2.10
C SER A 124 15.45 2.16 0.83
N PHE A 125 16.08 1.67 -0.25
CA PHE A 125 15.37 1.29 -1.48
C PHE A 125 14.35 0.18 -1.25
N ALA A 126 14.75 -0.86 -0.51
CA ALA A 126 13.87 -1.98 -0.21
C ALA A 126 12.65 -1.56 0.63
N ASN A 127 12.85 -0.69 1.61
CA ASN A 127 11.79 -0.15 2.46
C ASN A 127 10.78 0.67 1.64
N ILE A 128 11.26 1.58 0.78
CA ILE A 128 10.40 2.36 -0.13
C ILE A 128 9.63 1.41 -1.06
N ALA A 129 10.30 0.40 -1.63
CA ALA A 129 9.65 -0.59 -2.48
C ALA A 129 8.53 -1.34 -1.72
N TYR A 130 8.79 -1.76 -0.48
CA TYR A 130 7.80 -2.43 0.35
C TYR A 130 6.58 -1.54 0.62
N ILE A 131 6.80 -0.28 1.02
CA ILE A 131 5.73 0.70 1.26
C ILE A 131 4.89 0.92 0.01
N SER A 132 5.53 1.04 -1.16
CA SER A 132 4.84 1.29 -2.44
C SER A 132 3.81 0.20 -2.80
N ILE A 133 4.01 -1.01 -2.29
CA ILE A 133 3.16 -2.17 -2.55
C ILE A 133 2.19 -2.42 -1.39
N ASN A 134 2.68 -2.36 -0.14
CA ASN A 134 2.01 -2.95 1.01
C ASN A 134 1.42 -1.93 2.00
N ALA A 135 1.72 -0.64 1.89
CA ALA A 135 1.10 0.36 2.76
C ALA A 135 -0.43 0.35 2.58
N ILE A 136 -1.18 0.57 3.66
CA ILE A 136 -2.64 0.58 3.66
C ILE A 136 -3.16 1.88 3.04
N LYS A 137 -2.55 3.02 3.38
CA LYS A 137 -2.98 4.31 2.83
C LYS A 137 -2.50 4.45 1.39
N THR A 138 -3.43 4.77 0.51
CA THR A 138 -3.17 4.89 -0.93
C THR A 138 -2.16 6.00 -1.25
N ASN A 139 -2.20 7.12 -0.52
CA ASN A 139 -1.22 8.19 -0.67
C ASN A 139 0.20 7.70 -0.34
N ASN A 140 0.39 6.96 0.75
CA ASN A 140 1.70 6.42 1.13
C ASN A 140 2.22 5.47 0.04
N ARG A 141 1.38 4.58 -0.50
CA ARG A 141 1.76 3.72 -1.63
C ARG A 141 2.20 4.53 -2.86
N GLN A 142 1.40 5.51 -3.26
CA GLN A 142 1.67 6.32 -4.45
C GLN A 142 2.93 7.18 -4.29
N SER A 143 3.09 7.85 -3.15
CA SER A 143 4.29 8.63 -2.84
C SER A 143 5.53 7.73 -2.87
N ALA A 144 5.48 6.54 -2.26
CA ALA A 144 6.59 5.60 -2.28
C ALA A 144 6.93 5.07 -3.67
N ALA A 145 5.92 4.75 -4.49
CA ALA A 145 6.14 4.32 -5.87
C ALA A 145 6.85 5.41 -6.70
N ASN A 146 6.38 6.66 -6.57
CA ASN A 146 6.98 7.80 -7.26
C ASN A 146 8.40 8.07 -6.76
N CYS A 147 8.62 7.94 -5.45
CA CYS A 147 9.93 8.10 -4.82
C CYS A 147 10.94 7.09 -5.36
N LEU A 148 10.56 5.80 -5.38
CA LEU A 148 11.42 4.74 -5.89
C LEU A 148 11.81 4.98 -7.34
N LEU A 149 10.82 5.34 -8.18
CA LEU A 149 11.07 5.65 -9.60
C LEU A 149 12.03 6.83 -9.76
N TYR A 150 11.81 7.90 -8.99
CA TYR A 150 12.67 9.07 -9.00
C TYR A 150 14.11 8.70 -8.63
N LEU A 151 14.30 8.00 -7.50
CA LEU A 151 15.63 7.61 -7.02
C LEU A 151 16.34 6.69 -8.01
N GLN A 152 15.67 5.64 -8.51
CA GLN A 152 16.25 4.71 -9.48
C GLN A 152 16.60 5.37 -10.81
N THR A 153 15.90 6.44 -11.21
CA THR A 153 16.18 7.18 -12.45
C THR A 153 17.37 8.13 -12.27
N ASN A 154 17.33 8.98 -11.24
CA ASN A 154 18.33 10.03 -11.07
C ASN A 154 19.69 9.50 -10.59
N LEU A 155 19.71 8.45 -9.75
CA LEU A 155 20.99 7.82 -9.37
C LEU A 155 21.65 7.13 -10.56
N LYS A 156 20.88 6.51 -11.47
CA LYS A 156 21.44 5.94 -12.71
C LYS A 156 22.11 6.98 -13.59
N GLU A 157 21.61 8.21 -13.59
CA GLU A 157 22.20 9.31 -14.34
C GLU A 157 23.50 9.78 -13.66
N SER A 158 23.50 9.96 -12.34
CA SER A 158 24.69 10.38 -11.58
C SER A 158 25.86 9.39 -11.61
N VAL A 159 25.60 8.07 -11.73
CA VAL A 159 26.64 7.03 -11.79
C VAL A 159 27.26 6.90 -13.20
N ARG A 160 26.64 7.51 -14.22
CA ARG A 160 27.14 7.48 -15.62
C ARG A 160 28.11 8.62 -15.94
N GLU A 161 28.17 9.66 -15.11
CA GLU A 161 29.08 10.81 -15.21
C GLU A 161 30.42 10.53 -14.52
#